data_AF-A0A7I8X4G3-F1
#
_entry.id   AF-A0A7I8X4G3-F1
#
_cell.length_a   1.000
_cell.length_b   1.000
_cell.length_c   1.000
_cell.angle_alpha   90.00
_cell.angle_beta   90.00
_cell.angle_gamma   90.00
#
_symmetry.space_group_name_H-M   'P 1'
#
loop_
_entity.id
_entity.type
_entity.pdbx_description
1 polymer ?
#
loop_
_entity_poly.entity_id
_entity_poly.type
_entity_poly.pdbx_seq_one_letter_code
_entity_poly.pdbx_strand_id
1 'polypeptide(L)'
;MLCNGQEPYPGMSPGETFVKVKDEQYRMTLPPCTPPEMVNFITQKCWAENPNDRYSMQELAHKLELWWKVPRAPAPSKISEVFTQRPLKKKKNKKG
;
A
#
# COMPACT_ATOMS: atom_id res chain seq x y z
N MET A 1 -10.81 -13.72 7.89
CA MET A 1 -11.00 -12.41 7.22
C MET A 1 -10.59 -11.34 8.20
N LEU A 2 -9.75 -10.37 7.81
CA LEU A 2 -9.13 -9.41 8.73
C LEU A 2 -10.17 -8.55 9.48
N CYS A 3 -10.83 -7.62 8.79
CA CYS A 3 -11.80 -6.71 9.42
C CYS A 3 -13.18 -6.69 8.75
N ASN A 4 -13.54 -7.64 7.89
CA ASN A 4 -14.85 -7.69 7.20
C ASN A 4 -15.34 -6.33 6.63
N GLY A 5 -14.42 -5.50 6.10
CA GLY A 5 -14.77 -4.21 5.50
C GLY A 5 -15.02 -3.05 6.48
N GLN A 6 -14.61 -3.15 7.75
CA GLN A 6 -14.66 -2.02 8.69
C GLN A 6 -13.84 -0.81 8.20
N GLU A 7 -14.29 0.39 8.57
CA GLU A 7 -13.68 1.66 8.18
C GLU A 7 -12.26 1.79 8.78
N PRO A 8 -11.25 2.19 7.97
CA PRO A 8 -9.92 2.45 8.49
C PRO A 8 -9.91 3.71 9.36
N TYR A 9 -9.20 3.63 10.50
CA TYR A 9 -9.13 4.71 11.51
C TYR A 9 -10.51 5.19 11.98
N PRO A 10 -11.33 4.29 12.58
CA PRO A 10 -12.69 4.62 12.98
C PRO A 10 -12.71 5.78 13.96
N GLY A 11 -13.60 6.75 13.71
CA GLY A 11 -13.76 7.93 14.56
C GLY A 11 -12.70 9.02 14.40
N MET A 12 -11.81 8.94 13.41
CA MET A 12 -10.87 10.01 13.07
C MET A 12 -11.25 10.69 11.76
N SER A 13 -11.11 12.02 11.72
CA SER A 13 -11.21 12.75 10.45
C SER A 13 -9.97 12.50 9.56
N PRO A 14 -10.05 12.76 8.24
CA PRO A 14 -8.90 12.61 7.35
C PRO A 14 -7.69 13.47 7.75
N GLY A 15 -7.93 14.66 8.31
CA GLY A 15 -6.88 15.58 8.77
C GLY A 15 -6.15 15.05 10.00
N GLU A 16 -6.91 14.57 11.00
CA GLU A 16 -6.34 13.95 12.19
C GLU A 16 -5.58 12.67 11.85
N THR A 17 -6.10 11.87 10.92
CA THR A 17 -5.44 10.65 10.44
C THR A 17 -4.10 10.97 9.79
N PHE A 18 -4.01 12.03 8.98
CA PHE A 18 -2.76 12.46 8.36
C PHE A 18 -1.71 12.84 9.41
N VAL A 19 -2.07 13.66 10.40
CA VAL A 19 -1.17 14.07 11.47
C VAL A 19 -0.70 12.86 12.28
N LYS A 20 -1.61 11.96 12.67
CA LYS A 20 -1.26 10.76 13.44
C LYS A 20 -0.34 9.81 12.69
N VAL A 21 -0.60 9.57 11.40
CA VAL A 21 0.21 8.65 10.60
C VAL A 21 1.60 9.23 10.31
N LYS A 22 1.68 10.54 10.05
CA LYS A 22 2.90 11.22 9.64
C LYS A 22 3.76 11.66 10.81
N ASP A 23 3.16 12.32 11.80
CA ASP A 23 3.87 13.02 12.86
C ASP A 23 3.97 12.17 14.13
N GLU A 24 2.94 11.37 14.44
CA GLU A 24 2.93 10.46 15.61
C GLU A 24 3.37 9.02 15.26
N GLN A 25 3.70 8.75 13.99
CA GLN A 25 4.02 7.41 13.46
C GLN A 25 2.97 6.34 13.83
N TYR A 26 1.74 6.75 14.13
CA TYR A 26 0.68 5.85 14.53
C TYR A 26 0.25 5.00 13.33
N ARG A 27 0.03 3.70 13.58
CA ARG A 27 -0.58 2.77 12.65
C ARG A 27 -1.74 2.10 13.35
N MET A 28 -2.87 1.97 12.66
CA MET A 28 -4.06 1.32 13.20
C MET A 28 -3.71 -0.09 13.68
N THR A 29 -4.15 -0.43 14.89
CA THR A 29 -3.98 -1.78 15.44
C THR A 29 -4.72 -2.78 14.58
N LEU A 30 -4.02 -3.83 14.14
CA LEU A 30 -4.63 -4.93 13.43
C LEU A 30 -5.48 -5.77 14.40
N PRO A 31 -6.59 -6.37 13.93
CA PRO A 31 -7.47 -7.16 14.77
C PRO A 31 -6.75 -8.41 15.30
N PRO A 32 -7.12 -8.92 16.48
CA PRO A 32 -6.44 -10.04 17.13
C PRO A 32 -6.55 -11.37 16.37
N CYS A 33 -7.48 -11.48 15.43
CA CYS A 33 -7.61 -12.63 14.53
C CYS A 33 -6.55 -12.66 13.41
N THR A 34 -5.70 -11.64 13.31
CA THR A 34 -4.66 -11.55 12.27
C THR A 34 -3.49 -12.46 12.62
N PRO A 35 -3.05 -13.37 11.72
CA PRO A 35 -1.86 -14.18 11.94
C PRO A 35 -0.63 -13.29 12.20
N PRO A 36 0.26 -13.63 13.15
CA PRO A 36 1.44 -12.82 13.48
C PRO A 36 2.35 -12.53 12.28
N GLU A 37 2.48 -13.49 11.36
CA GLU A 37 3.25 -13.30 10.12
C GLU A 37 2.67 -12.18 9.24
N MET A 38 1.35 -12.06 9.19
CA MET A 38 0.65 -11.03 8.42
C MET A 38 0.70 -9.67 9.11
N VAL A 39 0.70 -9.64 10.45
CA VAL A 39 0.93 -8.41 11.22
C VAL A 39 2.30 -7.81 10.88
N ASN A 40 3.34 -8.64 10.92
CA ASN A 40 4.70 -8.22 10.58
C ASN A 40 4.81 -7.80 9.10
N PHE A 41 4.16 -8.54 8.20
CA PHE A 41 4.10 -8.20 6.79
C PHE A 41 3.54 -6.80 6.53
N ILE A 42 2.38 -6.50 7.12
CA ILE A 42 1.68 -5.23 6.90
C ILE A 42 2.48 -4.09 7.52
N THR A 43 2.90 -4.23 8.78
CA THR A 43 3.56 -3.15 9.53
C THR A 43 4.97 -2.86 9.00
N GLN A 44 5.78 -3.89 8.72
CA GLN A 44 7.18 -3.72 8.36
C GLN A 44 7.43 -3.54 6.86
N LYS A 45 6.53 -4.03 6.00
CA LYS A 45 6.75 -4.04 4.54
C LYS A 45 5.72 -3.23 3.78
N CYS A 46 4.45 -3.24 4.16
CA CYS A 46 3.46 -2.40 3.49
C CYS A 46 3.46 -0.96 4.03
N TRP A 47 3.66 -0.79 5.33
CA TRP A 47 3.60 0.51 6.02
C TRP A 47 4.97 1.07 6.40
N ALA A 48 6.05 0.57 5.77
CA ALA A 48 7.39 1.08 5.95
C ALA A 48 7.45 2.58 5.61
N GLU A 49 8.16 3.33 6.45
CA GLU A 49 8.30 4.78 6.31
C GLU A 49 9.01 5.14 5.02
N ASN A 50 10.16 4.51 4.81
CA ASN A 50 10.92 4.61 3.59
C ASN A 50 10.20 3.85 2.46
N PRO A 51 9.84 4.52 1.35
CA PRO A 51 9.21 3.88 0.21
C PRO A 51 10.04 2.74 -0.39
N ASN A 52 11.37 2.81 -0.30
CA ASN A 52 12.28 1.81 -0.85
C ASN A 52 12.28 0.50 -0.06
N ASP A 53 11.88 0.53 1.22
CA ASP A 53 11.78 -0.67 2.05
C ASP A 53 10.44 -1.40 1.88
N ARG A 54 9.52 -0.81 1.10
CA ARG A 54 8.23 -1.39 0.78
C ARG A 54 8.37 -2.45 -0.30
N TYR A 55 7.61 -3.53 -0.16
CA TYR A 55 7.54 -4.51 -1.23
C TYR A 55 6.92 -3.92 -2.49
N SER A 56 7.50 -4.30 -3.63
CA SER A 56 6.82 -4.13 -4.91
C SER A 56 5.55 -4.99 -4.93
N MET A 57 4.59 -4.63 -5.80
CA MET A 57 3.38 -5.42 -5.98
C MET A 57 3.68 -6.86 -6.44
N GLN A 58 4.79 -7.07 -7.15
CA GLN A 58 5.21 -8.41 -7.59
C GLN A 58 5.67 -9.28 -6.42
N GLU A 59 6.50 -8.74 -5.53
CA GLU A 59 6.96 -9.43 -4.32
C GLU A 59 5.83 -9.67 -3.34
N LEU A 60 4.95 -8.69 -3.19
CA LEU A 60 3.78 -8.77 -2.32
C LEU A 60 2.83 -9.88 -2.80
N ALA A 61 2.49 -9.90 -4.10
CA ALA A 61 1.65 -10.95 -4.67
C ALA A 61 2.28 -12.34 -4.51
N HIS A 62 3.57 -12.47 -4.81
CA HIS A 62 4.27 -13.76 -4.69
C HIS A 62 4.28 -14.31 -3.26
N LYS A 63 4.50 -13.45 -2.27
CA LYS A 63 4.46 -13.85 -0.85
C LYS A 63 3.06 -14.26 -0.41
N LEU A 64 2.04 -13.52 -0.84
CA LEU A 64 0.65 -13.86 -0.55
C LEU A 64 0.24 -15.20 -1.19
N GLU A 65 0.63 -15.44 -2.43
CA GLU A 65 0.41 -16.71 -3.15
C GLU A 65 1.05 -17.89 -2.41
N LEU A 66 2.29 -17.71 -1.94
CA LEU A 66 3.01 -18.73 -1.17
C LEU A 66 2.30 -19.05 0.15
N TRP A 67 1.85 -18.02 0.87
CA TRP A 67 1.15 -18.19 2.15
C TRP A 67 -0.22 -18.82 2.00
N TRP A 68 -1.00 -18.39 1.01
CA TRP A 68 -2.34 -18.92 0.76
C TRP A 68 -2.35 -20.20 -0.08
N LYS A 69 -1.19 -20.66 -0.55
CA LYS A 69 -1.05 -21.79 -1.48
C LYS A 69 -1.96 -21.64 -2.71
N VAL A 70 -2.21 -20.41 -3.13
CA VAL A 70 -3.04 -20.11 -4.29
C VAL A 70 -2.14 -20.13 -5.52
N PRO A 71 -2.45 -20.95 -6.54
CA PRO A 71 -1.67 -20.97 -7.77
C PRO A 71 -1.82 -19.62 -8.47
N ARG A 72 -0.68 -18.98 -8.76
CA ARG A 72 -0.63 -17.76 -9.55
C ARG A 72 -1.19 -18.02 -10.94
N ALA A 73 -2.18 -17.23 -11.36
CA ALA A 73 -2.56 -17.20 -12.77
C ALA A 73 -1.36 -16.72 -13.61
N PRO A 74 -1.06 -17.34 -14.76
CA PRO A 74 0.09 -16.94 -15.57
C PRO A 74 0.02 -15.45 -15.87
N ALA A 75 1.13 -14.74 -15.65
CA ALA A 75 1.20 -13.31 -15.88
C ALA A 75 0.76 -13.01 -17.32
N PRO A 76 -0.13 -12.02 -17.56
CA PRO A 76 -0.43 -11.60 -18.92
C PRO A 76 0.88 -11.09 -19.53
N SER A 77 1.36 -11.79 -20.55
CA SER A 77 2.72 -11.68 -21.08
C SER A 77 3.03 -10.35 -21.79
N LYS A 78 2.13 -9.36 -21.79
CA LYS A 78 2.32 -8.06 -22.45
C LYS A 78 1.54 -6.93 -21.76
N ILE A 79 2.16 -6.25 -20.80
CA ILE A 79 1.74 -4.89 -20.38
C ILE A 79 3.01 -4.04 -20.22
N SER A 80 3.76 -3.85 -21.31
CA SER A 80 4.94 -2.97 -21.32
C SER A 80 4.71 -1.67 -22.12
N GLU A 81 3.52 -1.40 -22.65
CA GLU A 81 3.34 -0.28 -23.60
C GLU A 81 2.44 0.88 -23.17
N VAL A 82 1.78 0.83 -22.00
CA VAL A 82 0.74 1.84 -21.70
C VAL A 82 1.22 3.01 -20.80
N PHE A 83 2.38 2.93 -20.14
CA PHE A 83 2.77 3.94 -19.13
C PHE A 83 3.67 5.08 -19.63
N THR A 84 4.01 5.17 -20.92
CA THR A 84 5.01 6.15 -21.40
C THR A 84 4.45 7.44 -21.98
N GLN A 85 3.15 7.77 -21.85
CA GLN A 85 2.69 9.10 -22.29
C GLN A 85 1.74 9.78 -21.31
N ARG A 86 2.31 10.37 -20.25
CA ARG A 86 1.77 11.62 -19.69
C ARG A 86 2.76 12.75 -19.96
N PRO A 87 2.54 13.63 -20.96
CA PRO A 87 3.39 14.79 -21.15
C PRO A 87 3.23 15.76 -19.96
N LEU A 88 4.36 16.16 -19.37
CA LEU A 88 4.44 17.24 -18.39
C LEU A 88 3.89 18.53 -19.00
N LYS A 89 2.73 19.00 -18.53
CA LYS A 89 2.16 20.29 -18.93
C LYS A 89 3.06 21.41 -18.40
N LYS A 90 3.88 22.00 -19.29
CA LYS A 90 4.69 23.20 -19.02
C LYS A 90 3.80 24.31 -18.46
N LYS A 91 4.04 24.73 -17.21
CA LYS A 91 3.47 25.95 -16.64
C LYS A 91 3.96 27.14 -17.48
N LYS A 92 3.04 27.83 -18.16
CA LYS A 92 3.30 29.13 -18.79
C LYS A 92 3.63 30.12 -17.67
N ASN A 93 4.87 30.60 -17.62
CA ASN A 93 5.24 31.72 -16.77
C ASN A 93 4.66 33.00 -17.41
N LYS A 94 3.79 33.70 -16.67
CA LYS A 94 3.13 34.93 -17.11
C LYS A 94 4.05 36.09 -16.75
N LYS A 95 4.47 36.85 -17.77
CA LYS A 95 5.32 38.03 -17.68
C LYS A 95 4.72 39.08 -16.73
N GLY A 96 5.55 39.63 -15.86
CA GLY A 96 5.44 40.97 -15.28
C GLY A 96 6.66 41.74 -15.71
#